data_AF-A0A498FEY6-F1
#
_entry.id   AF-A0A498FEY6-F1
#
_cell.length_a   1.000
_cell.length_b   1.000
_cell.length_c   1.000
_cell.angle_alpha   90.00
_cell.angle_beta   90.00
_cell.angle_gamma   90.00
#
_symmetry.space_group_name_H-M   'P 1'
#
loop_
_entity.id
_entity.type
_entity.pdbx_description
1 polymer ?
#
loop_
_entity_poly.entity_id
_entity_poly.type
_entity_poly.pdbx_seq_one_letter_code
_entity_poly.pdbx_strand_id
1 'polypeptide(L)'
;MRDRGHYSVGSYARRYGTWQDAVEAAGFEYRGQPSGPDHPDWKGGYGDISYGPNWYRQRKRALERDGFECQMPGCTIDREAHHERWDRDLNVHHIMPLGTFIDAQGVLDYERANRLENLVTLCQRHHMRWEQFAPLQPDIR
;
A
#
# COMPACT_ATOMS: atom_id res chain seq x y z
N MET A 1 15.16 11.01 -6.73
CA MET A 1 16.43 10.28 -6.99
C MET A 1 16.65 9.85 -8.45
N ARG A 2 15.75 10.14 -9.40
CA ARG A 2 16.05 9.88 -10.83
C ARG A 2 16.90 10.98 -11.49
N ASP A 3 16.90 12.20 -10.92
CA ASP A 3 17.52 13.36 -11.56
C ASP A 3 18.84 13.86 -10.96
N ARG A 4 19.29 13.36 -9.81
CA ARG A 4 20.44 13.97 -9.08
C ARG A 4 21.44 12.99 -8.45
N GLY A 5 21.59 11.80 -9.01
CA GLY A 5 22.60 10.83 -8.57
C GLY A 5 23.39 10.26 -9.74
N HIS A 6 24.72 10.15 -9.58
CA HIS A 6 25.60 9.50 -10.58
C HIS A 6 25.26 8.02 -10.80
N TYR A 7 24.58 7.40 -9.83
CA TYR A 7 24.20 5.99 -9.85
C TYR A 7 22.71 5.83 -9.51
N SER A 8 22.09 4.80 -10.08
CA SER A 8 20.71 4.42 -9.75
C SER A 8 20.61 3.85 -8.33
N VAL A 9 19.44 4.00 -7.70
CA VAL A 9 19.14 3.45 -6.36
C VAL A 9 19.46 1.95 -6.27
N GLY A 10 19.23 1.20 -7.36
CA GLY A 10 19.53 -0.24 -7.41
C GLY A 10 21.02 -0.59 -7.29
N SER A 11 21.92 0.34 -7.61
CA SER A 11 23.38 0.14 -7.43
C SER A 11 23.76 0.15 -5.95
N TYR A 12 23.09 0.98 -5.14
CA TYR A 12 23.30 1.03 -3.69
C TYR A 12 22.66 -0.18 -3.00
N ALA A 13 21.43 -0.55 -3.38
CA ALA A 13 20.77 -1.74 -2.84
C ALA A 13 21.59 -3.02 -3.05
N ARG A 14 22.18 -3.21 -4.24
CA ARG A 14 23.06 -4.38 -4.49
C ARG A 14 24.31 -4.44 -3.61
N ARG A 15 24.83 -3.29 -3.19
CA ARG A 15 26.09 -3.20 -2.44
C ARG A 15 25.87 -3.23 -0.93
N TYR A 16 24.79 -2.62 -0.46
CA TYR A 16 24.55 -2.38 0.96
C TYR A 16 23.30 -3.10 1.49
N GLY A 17 22.49 -3.71 0.63
CA GLY A 17 21.21 -4.35 0.99
C GLY A 17 20.05 -3.42 0.68
N THR A 18 19.74 -2.51 1.62
CA THR A 18 18.65 -1.54 1.47
C THR A 18 19.20 -0.12 1.27
N TRP A 19 18.30 0.81 0.94
CA TRP A 19 18.64 2.23 0.92
C TRP A 19 18.94 2.78 2.32
N GLN A 20 18.27 2.27 3.36
CA GLN A 20 18.57 2.60 4.75
C GLN A 20 20.02 2.23 5.08
N ASP A 21 20.41 0.99 4.79
CA ASP A 21 21.77 0.50 5.02
C ASP A 21 22.82 1.35 4.30
N ALA A 22 22.52 1.78 3.07
CA ALA A 22 23.41 2.64 2.30
C ALA A 22 23.58 4.04 2.93
N VAL A 23 22.51 4.60 3.54
CA VAL A 23 22.53 5.90 4.21
C VAL A 23 23.30 5.81 5.54
N GLU A 24 23.05 4.76 6.32
CA GLU A 24 23.74 4.51 7.58
C GLU A 24 25.23 4.20 7.36
N ALA A 25 25.57 3.38 6.37
CA ALA A 25 26.96 3.09 5.99
C ALA A 25 27.72 4.34 5.51
N ALA A 26 27.01 5.35 4.99
CA ALA A 26 27.57 6.64 4.63
C ALA A 26 27.73 7.61 5.82
N GLY A 27 27.39 7.16 7.03
CA GLY A 27 27.50 7.95 8.27
C GLY A 27 26.34 8.93 8.49
N PHE A 28 25.22 8.76 7.80
CA PHE A 28 24.03 9.60 7.94
C PHE A 28 22.90 8.84 8.66
N GLU A 29 22.07 9.59 9.38
CA GLU A 29 20.84 9.07 9.98
C GLU A 29 19.76 8.88 8.90
N TYR A 30 19.22 7.67 8.76
CA TYR A 30 18.07 7.42 7.89
C TYR A 30 16.77 7.89 8.55
N ARG A 31 16.18 8.97 8.01
CA ARG A 31 14.96 9.58 8.57
C ARG A 31 13.64 9.01 8.03
N GLY A 32 13.70 7.91 7.28
CA GLY A 32 12.52 7.35 6.60
C GLY A 32 12.04 8.21 5.42
N GLN A 33 11.01 7.73 4.72
CA GLN A 33 10.20 8.60 3.87
C GLN A 33 9.14 9.30 4.73
N PRO A 34 8.81 10.57 4.46
CA PRO A 34 7.69 11.22 5.12
C PRO A 34 6.45 10.33 4.95
N SER A 35 5.74 10.09 6.05
CA SER A 35 4.52 9.31 6.06
C SER A 35 3.57 9.92 7.07
N GLY A 36 2.27 9.65 6.92
CA GLY A 36 1.30 10.29 7.79
C GLY A 36 1.38 11.82 7.71
N PRO A 37 1.14 12.55 8.82
CA PRO A 37 1.11 14.00 8.90
C PRO A 37 2.26 14.75 8.23
N ASP A 38 3.43 14.13 8.22
CA ASP A 38 4.65 14.74 7.75
C ASP A 38 4.82 14.66 6.22
N HIS A 39 3.95 13.93 5.51
CA HIS A 39 3.98 13.86 4.04
C HIS A 39 3.21 15.03 3.40
N PRO A 40 3.76 15.74 2.41
CA PRO A 40 3.12 16.92 1.81
C PRO A 40 1.77 16.63 1.13
N ASP A 41 1.59 15.41 0.62
CA ASP A 41 0.31 14.96 0.05
C ASP A 41 -0.66 14.38 1.10
N TRP A 42 -0.31 14.44 2.38
CA TRP A 42 -1.14 13.86 3.44
C TRP A 42 -2.44 14.64 3.62
N LYS A 43 -3.56 14.00 3.30
CA LYS A 43 -4.92 14.52 3.50
C LYS A 43 -5.57 13.94 4.76
N GLY A 44 -4.82 13.83 5.85
CA GLY A 44 -5.37 13.48 7.16
C GLY A 44 -5.43 11.99 7.48
N GLY A 45 -4.54 11.18 6.91
CA GLY A 45 -4.10 9.87 7.42
C GLY A 45 -5.10 9.05 8.19
N TYR A 46 -5.48 7.96 7.59
CA TYR A 46 -6.39 6.99 8.17
C TYR A 46 -5.71 6.16 9.28
N GLY A 47 -5.43 6.76 10.45
CA GLY A 47 -5.03 6.04 11.68
C GLY A 47 -6.06 4.96 12.02
N ASP A 48 -5.70 3.96 12.84
CA ASP A 48 -6.43 2.68 13.07
C ASP A 48 -7.98 2.73 13.31
N ILE A 49 -8.59 3.91 13.35
CA ILE A 49 -10.04 4.20 13.48
C ILE A 49 -10.71 4.56 12.13
N SER A 50 -9.94 4.67 11.04
CA SER A 50 -10.35 5.21 9.74
C SER A 50 -11.21 4.34 8.85
N TYR A 51 -10.97 3.04 8.89
CA TYR A 51 -11.68 2.04 8.09
C TYR A 51 -12.78 1.37 8.92
N GLY A 52 -12.99 1.81 10.15
CA GLY A 52 -13.96 1.26 11.08
C GLY A 52 -13.58 -0.10 11.69
N PRO A 53 -14.34 -0.55 12.72
CA PRO A 53 -13.95 -1.68 13.57
C PRO A 53 -13.83 -3.04 12.87
N ASN A 54 -14.52 -3.24 11.74
CA ASN A 54 -14.47 -4.52 11.02
C ASN A 54 -13.26 -4.65 10.08
N TRP A 55 -12.43 -3.61 9.94
CA TRP A 55 -11.36 -3.55 8.96
C TRP A 55 -10.38 -4.72 9.06
N TYR A 56 -9.81 -4.98 10.24
CA TYR A 56 -8.84 -6.06 10.39
C TYR A 56 -9.41 -7.44 10.01
N ARG A 57 -10.68 -7.69 10.35
CA ARG A 57 -11.39 -8.92 9.98
C ARG A 57 -11.57 -9.01 8.47
N GLN A 58 -12.00 -7.93 7.82
CA GLN A 58 -12.24 -7.90 6.38
C GLN A 58 -10.93 -7.93 5.57
N ARG A 59 -9.90 -7.21 6.03
CA ARG A 59 -8.54 -7.27 5.48
C ARG A 59 -7.99 -8.69 5.48
N LYS A 60 -8.08 -9.38 6.62
CA LYS A 60 -7.64 -10.79 6.72
C LYS A 60 -8.39 -11.68 5.73
N ARG A 61 -9.72 -11.56 5.66
CA ARG A 61 -10.55 -12.33 4.72
C ARG A 61 -10.21 -12.04 3.25
N ALA A 62 -9.88 -10.79 2.90
CA ALA A 62 -9.45 -10.43 1.56
C ALA A 62 -8.11 -11.07 1.20
N LEU A 63 -7.12 -11.00 2.10
CA LEU A 63 -5.82 -11.67 1.93
C LEU A 63 -5.97 -13.18 1.77
N GLU A 64 -6.82 -13.82 2.60
CA GLU A 64 -7.10 -15.26 2.53
C GLU A 64 -7.80 -15.65 1.21
N ARG A 65 -8.82 -14.88 0.79
CA ARG A 65 -9.51 -15.09 -0.49
C ARG A 65 -8.54 -14.99 -1.67
N ASP A 66 -7.61 -14.06 -1.60
CA ASP A 66 -6.65 -13.74 -2.65
C ASP A 66 -5.37 -14.60 -2.57
N GLY A 67 -5.36 -15.64 -1.72
CA GLY A 67 -4.23 -16.57 -1.60
C GLY A 67 -2.95 -15.94 -1.07
N PHE A 68 -3.01 -14.77 -0.44
CA PHE A 68 -1.85 -13.95 -0.08
C PHE A 68 -0.98 -13.57 -1.28
N GLU A 69 -1.62 -13.33 -2.43
CA GLU A 69 -0.97 -12.95 -3.69
C GLU A 69 -1.56 -11.66 -4.28
N CYS A 70 -0.73 -10.91 -5.00
CA CYS A 70 -1.17 -9.74 -5.74
C CYS A 70 -2.13 -10.14 -6.88
N GLN A 71 -3.37 -9.68 -6.83
CA GLN A 71 -4.42 -10.00 -7.81
C GLN A 71 -4.30 -9.25 -9.15
N MET A 72 -3.14 -8.70 -9.46
CA MET A 72 -2.92 -8.06 -10.76
C MET A 72 -2.48 -9.14 -11.75
N PRO A 73 -3.21 -9.38 -12.86
CA PRO A 73 -2.78 -10.29 -13.92
C PRO A 73 -1.30 -10.15 -14.29
N GLY A 74 -0.60 -11.29 -14.31
CA GLY A 74 0.83 -11.37 -14.62
C GLY A 74 1.77 -10.92 -13.50
N CYS A 75 1.26 -10.60 -12.31
CA CYS A 75 2.08 -10.32 -11.14
C CYS A 75 2.33 -11.59 -10.33
N THR A 76 3.59 -11.90 -10.06
CA THR A 76 4.02 -13.07 -9.26
C THR A 76 4.46 -12.68 -7.86
N ILE A 77 3.99 -11.54 -7.35
CA ILE A 77 4.37 -11.05 -6.01
C ILE A 77 3.36 -11.62 -5.03
N ASP A 78 3.82 -12.57 -4.24
CA ASP A 78 3.16 -13.07 -3.03
C ASP A 78 3.57 -12.27 -1.80
N ARG A 79 3.07 -12.68 -0.63
CA ARG A 79 3.36 -12.04 0.66
C ARG A 79 4.83 -12.10 1.04
N GLU A 80 5.51 -13.21 0.82
CA GLU A 80 6.92 -13.40 1.19
C GLU A 80 7.82 -12.49 0.34
N ALA A 81 7.69 -12.57 -0.98
CA ALA A 81 8.41 -11.71 -1.91
C ALA A 81 8.08 -10.22 -1.68
N HIS A 82 6.87 -9.91 -1.21
CA HIS A 82 6.51 -8.55 -0.83
C HIS A 82 7.24 -8.08 0.45
N HIS A 83 7.29 -8.92 1.48
CA HIS A 83 8.04 -8.62 2.71
C HIS A 83 9.53 -8.43 2.42
N GLU A 84 10.16 -9.32 1.66
CA GLU A 84 11.58 -9.20 1.30
C GLU A 84 11.90 -7.88 0.59
N ARG A 85 10.99 -7.40 -0.25
CA ARG A 85 11.23 -6.25 -1.11
C ARG A 85 10.82 -4.91 -0.51
N TRP A 86 9.81 -4.89 0.35
CA TRP A 86 9.23 -3.65 0.91
C TRP A 86 9.15 -3.62 2.44
N ASP A 87 9.61 -4.66 3.11
CA ASP A 87 9.59 -4.81 4.58
C ASP A 87 8.20 -4.57 5.19
N ARG A 88 7.16 -5.05 4.51
CA ARG A 88 5.77 -4.90 4.92
C ARG A 88 4.87 -5.90 4.22
N ASP A 89 3.67 -6.08 4.77
CA ASP A 89 2.65 -6.97 4.22
C ASP A 89 2.02 -6.41 2.91
N LEU A 90 1.29 -7.26 2.20
CA LEU A 90 0.49 -6.88 1.03
C LEU A 90 -0.56 -5.81 1.41
N ASN A 91 -0.90 -4.97 0.43
CA ASN A 91 -1.94 -3.96 0.59
C ASN A 91 -3.29 -4.57 0.24
N VAL A 92 -4.33 -4.15 0.95
CA VAL A 92 -5.73 -4.40 0.57
C VAL A 92 -6.32 -3.07 0.14
N HIS A 93 -6.66 -2.99 -1.14
CA HIS A 93 -7.14 -1.78 -1.80
C HIS A 93 -8.67 -1.73 -1.81
N HIS A 94 -9.26 -0.60 -1.45
CA HIS A 94 -10.67 -0.33 -1.69
C HIS A 94 -10.90 0.02 -3.16
N ILE A 95 -11.72 -0.76 -3.86
CA ILE A 95 -12.07 -0.53 -5.26
C ILE A 95 -12.87 0.78 -5.37
N MET A 96 -14.00 0.87 -4.68
CA MET A 96 -14.73 2.11 -4.48
C MET A 96 -14.07 2.89 -3.32
N PRO A 97 -13.67 4.15 -3.54
CA PRO A 97 -13.07 4.97 -2.48
C PRO A 97 -13.99 5.13 -1.27
N LEU A 98 -13.40 5.27 -0.08
CA LEU A 98 -14.13 5.48 1.18
C LEU A 98 -15.14 6.62 1.11
N GLY A 99 -14.81 7.71 0.43
CA GLY A 99 -15.67 8.89 0.28
C GLY A 99 -17.04 8.58 -0.35
N THR A 100 -17.17 7.46 -1.08
CA THR A 100 -18.46 7.02 -1.66
C THR A 100 -19.42 6.41 -0.63
N PHE A 101 -18.92 6.11 0.57
CA PHE A 101 -19.66 5.51 1.68
C PHE A 101 -19.85 6.49 2.85
N ILE A 102 -19.51 7.77 2.66
CA ILE A 102 -19.73 8.82 3.65
C ILE A 102 -21.09 9.47 3.38
N ASP A 103 -21.93 9.56 4.40
CA ASP A 103 -23.24 10.21 4.30
C ASP A 103 -23.15 11.75 4.36
N ALA A 104 -24.30 12.41 4.27
CA ALA A 104 -24.38 13.87 4.32
C ALA A 104 -23.96 14.46 5.69
N GLN A 105 -23.88 13.63 6.73
CA GLN A 105 -23.43 14.00 8.07
C GLN A 105 -21.94 13.73 8.27
N GLY A 106 -21.24 13.20 7.27
CA GLY A 106 -19.82 12.86 7.36
C GLY A 106 -19.55 11.52 8.03
N VAL A 107 -20.58 10.68 8.22
CA VAL A 107 -20.44 9.36 8.86
C VAL A 107 -20.12 8.31 7.80
N LEU A 108 -19.05 7.55 8.04
CA LEU A 108 -18.62 6.45 7.16
C LEU A 108 -19.42 5.17 7.44
N ASP A 109 -20.10 4.64 6.42
CA ASP A 109 -20.60 3.27 6.40
C ASP A 109 -19.43 2.29 6.14
N TYR A 110 -18.65 2.05 7.20
CA TYR A 110 -17.46 1.20 7.13
C TYR A 110 -17.80 -0.26 6.82
N GLU A 111 -18.99 -0.73 7.20
CA GLU A 111 -19.42 -2.10 6.94
C GLU A 111 -19.60 -2.34 5.44
N ARG A 112 -20.23 -1.38 4.76
CA ARG A 112 -20.39 -1.41 3.31
C ARG A 112 -19.07 -1.14 2.59
N ALA A 113 -18.26 -0.19 3.07
CA ALA A 113 -16.96 0.10 2.47
C ALA A 113 -16.01 -1.10 2.50
N ASN A 114 -16.02 -1.89 3.58
CA ASN A 114 -15.12 -3.03 3.77
C ASN A 114 -15.69 -4.37 3.31
N ARG A 115 -16.81 -4.37 2.57
CA ARG A 115 -17.32 -5.59 1.92
C ARG A 115 -16.24 -6.21 1.03
N LEU A 116 -16.14 -7.54 1.01
CA LEU A 116 -15.06 -8.22 0.27
C LEU A 116 -15.12 -7.88 -1.22
N GLU A 117 -16.30 -7.65 -1.77
CA GLU A 117 -16.53 -7.25 -3.15
C GLU A 117 -15.93 -5.87 -3.46
N ASN A 118 -15.66 -5.06 -2.43
CA ASN A 118 -15.02 -3.76 -2.55
C ASN A 118 -13.51 -3.79 -2.22
N LEU A 119 -12.93 -4.96 -1.95
CA LEU A 119 -11.54 -5.11 -1.53
C LEU A 119 -10.76 -5.98 -2.52
N VAL A 120 -9.52 -5.60 -2.84
CA VAL A 120 -8.60 -6.39 -3.67
C VAL A 120 -7.17 -6.35 -3.12
N THR A 121 -6.50 -7.49 -3.04
CA THR A 121 -5.11 -7.60 -2.57
C THR A 121 -4.12 -7.21 -3.67
N LEU A 122 -3.22 -6.28 -3.40
CA LEU A 122 -2.22 -5.77 -4.35
C LEU A 122 -0.85 -5.55 -3.70
N CYS A 123 0.23 -5.80 -4.46
CA CYS A 123 1.59 -5.41 -4.07
C CYS A 123 1.75 -3.88 -4.06
N GLN A 124 2.83 -3.37 -3.45
CA GLN A 124 3.10 -1.93 -3.34
C GLN A 124 2.97 -1.19 -4.68
N ARG A 125 3.55 -1.77 -5.74
CA ARG A 125 3.56 -1.19 -7.08
C ARG A 125 2.16 -1.08 -7.68
N HIS A 126 1.36 -2.14 -7.58
CA HIS A 126 0.02 -2.15 -8.16
C HIS A 126 -0.99 -1.39 -7.30
N HIS A 127 -0.81 -1.37 -5.99
CA HIS A 127 -1.60 -0.52 -5.09
C HIS A 127 -1.49 0.96 -5.49
N MET A 128 -0.26 1.48 -5.63
CA MET A 128 -0.03 2.87 -6.07
C MET A 128 -0.54 3.16 -7.48
N ARG A 129 -0.57 2.14 -8.37
CA ARG A 129 -1.14 2.29 -9.71
C ARG A 129 -2.66 2.45 -9.63
N TRP A 130 -3.34 1.58 -8.89
CA TRP A 130 -4.80 1.53 -8.85
C TRP A 130 -5.42 2.62 -7.98
N GLU A 131 -4.68 3.19 -7.04
CA GLU A 131 -5.06 4.42 -6.34
C GLU A 131 -5.43 5.57 -7.29
N GLN A 132 -4.76 5.67 -8.44
CA GLN A 132 -5.02 6.72 -9.44
C GLN A 132 -6.24 6.43 -10.33
N PHE A 133 -6.69 5.18 -10.38
CA PHE A 133 -7.77 4.74 -11.29
C PHE A 133 -9.06 4.40 -10.56
N ALA A 134 -9.11 4.48 -9.23
CA ALA A 134 -10.31 4.24 -8.46
C ALA A 134 -11.48 5.10 -9.01
N PRO A 135 -12.66 4.50 -9.28
CA PRO A 135 -13.12 3.19 -8.79
C PRO A 135 -12.87 1.99 -9.72
N LEU A 136 -12.00 2.11 -10.73
CA LEU A 136 -11.65 0.99 -11.61
C LEU A 136 -10.79 -0.04 -10.86
N GLN A 137 -10.87 -1.30 -11.30
CA GLN A 137 -10.12 -2.41 -10.73
C GLN A 137 -9.41 -3.23 -11.82
N PRO A 138 -8.38 -4.02 -11.45
CA PRO A 138 -7.83 -5.02 -12.37
C PRO A 138 -8.91 -5.96 -12.87
N ASP A 139 -8.84 -6.34 -14.15
CA ASP A 139 -9.64 -7.44 -14.67
C ASP A 139 -9.02 -8.75 -14.20
N ILE A 140 -9.59 -9.33 -13.14
CA ILE A 140 -9.10 -10.54 -12.48
C ILE A 140 -9.68 -11.82 -13.09
N ARG A 141 -10.29 -11.74 -14.28
CA ARG A 141 -10.96 -12.86 -14.98
C ARG A 141 -10.14 -13.42 -16.13
#